data_AF-A0A239WQP6-F1
#
_entry.id   AF-A0A239WQP6-F1
#
_cell.length_a   1.000
_cell.length_b   1.000
_cell.length_c   1.000
_cell.angle_alpha   90.00
_cell.angle_beta   90.00
_cell.angle_gamma   90.00
#
_symmetry.space_group_name_H-M   'P 1'
#
loop_
_entity.id
_entity.type
_entity.pdbx_description
1 polymer ?
#
loop_
_entity_poly.entity_id
_entity_poly.type
_entity_poly.pdbx_seq_one_letter_code
_entity_poly.pdbx_strand_id
1 'polypeptide(L)'
;MTIYNFSAGPAVLPKKVLEKAQAEFLDYNHSGMSVMELSHRSKEFDDIIQGAEALLRELMQIPDNYKVLFLQGGASTQFSMLPLNLAKGKKAYYVVAGSWGKKAYTEAVKLSQTIDFEPVLLASSEDSNFDHIPAIPEDGIDPEAAYVHVTTNNTIEGTSLYDLPDTKDVPIVADMSSNILAVNYNVSDFGMIYAGAQKNIGPAGVTIVIIREDLLNDEPALSSMLDYRIQADNHSLYNTPPTFGIYMAKLVFEHVKELGGVAQMEKVNRQKSGLLYDFIDQSDFYSSPVKRAADRSVANIPFVTPNADLDKAFNQAADEAGFKNIKGHRSVGGMRASLYNAFPIEGVEALLAFMKDFEEEHQ
;
A
#
# COMPACT_ATOMS: atom_id res chain seq x y z
N MET A 1 -24.74 4.49 17.88
CA MET A 1 -24.30 3.69 16.72
C MET A 1 -22.81 3.95 16.53
N THR A 2 -21.98 2.91 16.61
CA THR A 2 -20.54 3.00 16.34
C THR A 2 -20.33 3.12 14.83
N ILE A 3 -19.38 3.94 14.39
CA ILE A 3 -19.05 4.08 12.96
C ILE A 3 -17.82 3.25 12.65
N TYR A 4 -17.94 2.34 11.68
CA TYR A 4 -16.83 1.58 11.13
C TYR A 4 -16.57 2.05 9.71
N ASN A 5 -15.38 2.60 9.46
CA ASN A 5 -15.02 3.15 8.16
C ASN A 5 -14.11 2.16 7.41
N PHE A 6 -14.66 1.51 6.38
CA PHE A 6 -13.97 0.52 5.52
C PHE A 6 -13.28 1.16 4.30
N SER A 7 -13.09 2.48 4.30
CA SER A 7 -12.46 3.20 3.20
C SER A 7 -11.12 2.59 2.82
N ALA A 8 -10.95 2.32 1.53
CA ALA A 8 -9.72 1.76 0.98
C ALA A 8 -8.58 2.78 0.82
N GLY A 9 -8.82 4.07 1.11
CA GLY A 9 -7.85 5.15 0.97
C GLY A 9 -8.54 6.49 0.63
N PRO A 10 -8.41 7.54 1.48
CA PRO A 10 -7.73 7.55 2.77
C PRO A 10 -8.37 6.60 3.78
N ALA A 11 -7.55 5.81 4.46
CA ALA A 11 -7.98 4.81 5.44
C ALA A 11 -8.21 5.42 6.83
N VAL A 12 -8.73 4.59 7.75
CA VAL A 12 -8.75 4.91 9.18
C VAL A 12 -7.34 5.00 9.74
N LEU A 13 -7.15 5.90 10.70
CA LEU A 13 -5.92 6.00 11.50
C LEU A 13 -6.20 5.52 12.93
N PRO A 14 -5.19 5.02 13.66
CA PRO A 14 -5.38 4.62 15.04
C PRO A 14 -5.86 5.80 15.89
N LYS A 15 -6.92 5.59 16.68
CA LYS A 15 -7.50 6.65 17.51
C LYS A 15 -6.47 7.29 18.45
N LYS A 16 -5.60 6.48 19.08
CA LYS A 16 -4.51 6.95 19.96
C LYS A 16 -3.54 7.90 19.24
N VAL A 17 -3.24 7.63 17.97
CA VAL A 17 -2.37 8.48 17.15
C VAL A 17 -3.05 9.82 16.86
N LEU A 18 -4.35 9.80 16.52
CA LEU A 18 -5.12 11.04 16.29
C LEU A 18 -5.23 11.88 17.57
N GLU A 19 -5.46 11.25 18.73
CA GLU A 19 -5.52 11.94 20.03
C GLU A 19 -4.18 12.59 20.40
N LYS A 20 -3.06 11.88 20.18
CA LYS A 20 -1.71 12.46 20.37
C LYS A 20 -1.46 13.63 19.43
N ALA A 21 -1.77 13.47 18.14
CA ALA A 21 -1.64 14.54 17.16
C ALA A 21 -2.51 15.76 17.49
N GLN A 22 -3.72 15.56 18.03
CA GLN A 22 -4.59 16.63 18.51
C GLN A 22 -3.99 17.35 19.71
N ALA A 23 -3.43 16.63 20.67
CA ALA A 23 -2.83 17.22 21.87
C ALA A 23 -1.59 18.06 21.55
N GLU A 24 -0.76 17.63 20.61
CA GLU A 24 0.47 18.30 20.17
C GLU A 24 0.21 19.31 19.02
N PHE A 25 -1.04 19.49 18.57
CA PHE A 25 -1.33 20.21 17.34
C PHE A 25 -0.90 21.69 17.36
N LEU A 26 -1.05 22.35 18.52
CA LEU A 26 -0.74 23.77 18.70
C LEU A 26 0.64 24.00 19.34
N ASP A 27 1.22 22.98 19.96
CA ASP A 27 2.50 23.07 20.66
C ASP A 27 3.21 21.71 20.60
N TYR A 28 4.02 21.52 19.57
CA TYR A 28 4.83 20.32 19.42
C TYR A 28 6.00 20.38 20.40
N ASN A 29 6.07 19.41 21.31
CA ASN A 29 7.18 19.22 22.22
C ASN A 29 7.62 20.49 22.98
N HIS A 30 6.64 21.29 23.45
CA HIS A 30 6.87 22.55 24.18
C HIS A 30 7.65 23.62 23.39
N SER A 31 7.63 23.56 22.06
CA SER A 31 8.26 24.55 21.18
C SER A 31 7.47 25.85 21.08
N GLY A 32 6.19 25.84 21.45
CA GLY A 32 5.24 26.92 21.22
C GLY A 32 4.78 27.04 19.76
N MET A 33 5.07 26.04 18.92
CA MET A 33 4.74 26.01 17.49
C MET A 33 4.04 24.69 17.11
N SER A 34 3.16 24.76 16.12
CA SER A 34 2.63 23.56 15.47
C SER A 34 3.72 22.84 14.66
N VAL A 35 3.63 21.52 14.49
CA VAL A 35 4.47 20.75 13.57
C VAL A 35 4.47 21.33 12.15
N MET A 36 3.35 21.93 11.72
CA MET A 36 3.21 22.55 10.40
C MET A 36 3.99 23.86 10.25
N GLU A 37 4.40 24.48 11.35
CA GLU A 37 5.12 25.75 11.39
C GLU A 37 6.63 25.54 11.61
N LEU A 38 7.05 24.32 11.94
CA LEU A 38 8.46 23.97 12.06
C LEU A 38 9.16 24.08 10.71
N SER A 39 10.32 24.74 10.70
CA SER A 39 11.21 24.68 9.54
C SER A 39 11.67 23.24 9.35
N HIS A 40 11.62 22.74 8.12
CA HIS A 40 12.14 21.40 7.78
C HIS A 40 13.67 21.26 7.93
N ARG A 41 14.35 22.36 8.31
CA ARG A 41 15.78 22.40 8.66
C ARG A 41 16.02 22.60 10.16
N SER A 42 14.97 22.75 10.96
CA SER A 42 15.11 22.89 12.41
C SER A 42 15.44 21.55 13.04
N LYS A 43 16.04 21.59 14.24
CA LYS A 43 16.35 20.38 15.00
C LYS A 43 15.08 19.56 15.31
N GLU A 44 13.98 20.23 15.62
CA GLU A 44 12.71 19.60 15.96
C GLU A 44 12.16 18.76 14.80
N PHE A 45 12.22 19.28 13.57
CA PHE A 45 11.79 18.51 12.40
C PHE A 45 12.79 17.42 12.00
N ASP A 46 14.10 17.69 12.16
CA ASP A 46 15.14 16.69 11.96
C ASP A 46 14.93 15.46 12.87
N ASP A 47 14.61 15.69 14.16
CA ASP A 47 14.26 14.63 15.11
C ASP A 47 12.99 13.85 14.68
N ILE A 48 12.02 14.51 14.04
CA ILE A 48 10.82 13.86 13.49
C ILE A 48 11.19 12.94 12.33
N ILE A 49 11.87 13.44 11.29
CA ILE A 49 12.12 12.65 10.08
C ILE A 49 13.10 11.50 10.34
N GLN A 50 14.16 11.74 11.14
CA GLN A 50 15.10 10.69 11.52
C GLN A 50 14.44 9.64 12.42
N GLY A 51 13.57 10.07 13.35
CA GLY A 51 12.79 9.14 14.17
C GLY A 51 11.83 8.28 13.34
N ALA A 52 11.20 8.86 12.31
CA ALA A 52 10.34 8.13 11.37
C ALA A 52 11.14 7.09 10.58
N GLU A 53 12.30 7.47 10.04
CA GLU A 53 13.20 6.56 9.33
C GLU A 53 13.65 5.41 10.22
N ALA A 54 14.19 5.72 11.40
CA ALA A 54 14.73 4.72 12.33
C ALA A 54 13.67 3.69 12.76
N LEU A 55 12.46 4.16 13.08
CA LEU A 55 11.34 3.26 13.43
C LEU A 55 10.94 2.38 12.26
N LEU A 56 10.88 2.92 11.04
CA LEU A 56 10.54 2.12 9.87
C LEU A 56 11.61 1.06 9.59
N ARG A 57 12.90 1.43 9.72
CA ARG A 57 14.02 0.50 9.60
C ARG A 57 13.92 -0.64 10.60
N GLU A 58 13.62 -0.32 11.86
CA GLU A 58 13.42 -1.33 12.91
C GLU A 58 12.23 -2.25 12.60
N LEU A 59 11.08 -1.67 12.23
CA LEU A 59 9.84 -2.41 11.99
C LEU A 59 9.93 -3.40 10.82
N MET A 60 10.59 -2.99 9.74
CA MET A 60 10.72 -3.80 8.52
C MET A 60 12.08 -4.49 8.39
N GLN A 61 12.94 -4.38 9.42
CA GLN A 61 14.31 -4.92 9.40
C GLN A 61 15.09 -4.45 8.15
N ILE A 62 14.96 -3.17 7.80
CA ILE A 62 15.56 -2.60 6.58
C ILE A 62 17.09 -2.58 6.76
N PRO A 63 17.85 -3.26 5.89
CA PRO A 63 19.31 -3.27 5.98
C PRO A 63 19.95 -1.89 5.74
N ASP A 64 21.18 -1.72 6.22
CA ASP A 64 21.92 -0.46 6.12
C ASP A 64 22.21 -0.04 4.67
N ASN A 65 22.31 -1.00 3.73
CA ASN A 65 22.55 -0.73 2.32
C ASN A 65 21.29 -0.30 1.53
N TYR A 66 20.24 0.15 2.24
CA TYR A 66 19.05 0.75 1.67
C TYR A 66 18.90 2.20 2.15
N LYS A 67 18.41 3.07 1.28
CA LYS A 67 17.92 4.40 1.64
C LYS A 67 16.42 4.35 1.88
N VAL A 68 15.96 5.07 2.90
CA VAL A 68 14.54 5.29 3.19
C VAL A 68 14.22 6.75 2.89
N LEU A 69 13.27 6.99 1.99
CA LEU A 69 12.92 8.32 1.51
C LEU A 69 11.44 8.64 1.81
N PHE A 70 11.18 9.90 2.17
CA PHE A 70 9.84 10.45 2.39
C PHE A 70 9.54 11.50 1.32
N LEU A 71 8.86 11.08 0.25
CA LEU A 71 8.61 11.87 -0.94
C LEU A 71 7.15 12.35 -1.03
N GLN A 72 6.85 13.19 -2.02
CA GLN A 72 5.49 13.61 -2.38
C GLN A 72 5.01 12.91 -3.66
N GLY A 73 3.87 13.34 -4.21
CA GLY A 73 3.35 12.88 -5.52
C GLY A 73 2.59 11.55 -5.50
N GLY A 74 2.63 10.80 -4.40
CA GLY A 74 1.99 9.50 -4.26
C GLY A 74 2.67 8.39 -5.08
N ALA A 75 2.13 7.17 -4.96
CA ALA A 75 2.56 6.00 -5.71
C ALA A 75 2.55 6.21 -7.23
N SER A 76 1.60 6.99 -7.75
CA SER A 76 1.52 7.29 -9.19
C SER A 76 2.75 8.02 -9.73
N THR A 77 3.35 8.93 -8.96
CA THR A 77 4.62 9.58 -9.36
C THR A 77 5.77 8.57 -9.41
N GLN A 78 5.73 7.53 -8.57
CA GLN A 78 6.73 6.46 -8.61
C GLN A 78 6.65 5.64 -9.90
N PHE A 79 5.45 5.48 -10.49
CA PHE A 79 5.31 4.82 -11.81
C PHE A 79 6.15 5.52 -12.89
N SER A 80 6.35 6.84 -12.77
CA SER A 80 7.22 7.60 -13.68
C SER A 80 8.68 7.65 -13.20
N MET A 81 8.94 7.83 -11.90
CA MET A 81 10.31 7.91 -11.37
C MET A 81 11.08 6.59 -11.57
N LEU A 82 10.42 5.44 -11.48
CA LEU A 82 11.06 4.13 -11.66
C LEU A 82 11.82 4.00 -13.00
N PRO A 83 11.16 4.10 -14.17
CA PRO A 83 11.87 3.97 -15.43
C PRO A 83 12.88 5.12 -15.66
N LEU A 84 12.59 6.33 -15.19
CA LEU A 84 13.50 7.48 -15.31
C LEU A 84 14.84 7.27 -14.60
N ASN A 85 14.88 6.51 -13.50
CA ASN A 85 16.10 6.32 -12.70
C ASN A 85 16.74 4.95 -12.90
N LEU A 86 15.92 3.90 -13.04
CA LEU A 86 16.40 2.51 -13.00
C LEU A 86 16.51 1.88 -14.39
N ALA A 87 15.66 2.24 -15.36
CA ALA A 87 15.58 1.51 -16.62
C ALA A 87 16.85 1.65 -17.47
N LYS A 88 17.45 2.84 -17.56
CA LYS A 88 18.78 3.10 -18.17
C LYS A 88 19.00 2.36 -19.52
N GLY A 89 18.03 2.37 -20.43
CA GLY A 89 18.12 1.70 -21.74
C GLY A 89 17.87 0.17 -21.72
N LYS A 90 17.65 -0.43 -20.54
CA LYS A 90 17.41 -1.86 -20.35
C LYS A 90 15.91 -2.18 -20.38
N LYS A 91 15.58 -3.48 -20.43
CA LYS A 91 14.20 -3.95 -20.26
C LYS A 91 13.69 -3.73 -18.83
N ALA A 92 12.42 -3.40 -18.71
CA ALA A 92 11.70 -3.34 -17.45
C ALA A 92 10.46 -4.23 -17.53
N TYR A 93 10.41 -5.29 -16.73
CA TYR A 93 9.32 -6.26 -16.75
C TYR A 93 8.21 -5.86 -15.77
N TYR A 94 6.96 -6.14 -16.12
CA TYR A 94 5.79 -5.81 -15.29
C TYR A 94 4.86 -7.02 -15.15
N VAL A 95 4.48 -7.32 -13.91
CA VAL A 95 3.40 -8.26 -13.58
C VAL A 95 2.12 -7.49 -13.30
N VAL A 96 1.10 -7.70 -14.14
CA VAL A 96 -0.17 -6.96 -14.10
C VAL A 96 -1.27 -7.85 -13.55
N ALA A 97 -1.36 -7.91 -12.23
CA ALA A 97 -2.36 -8.72 -11.50
C ALA A 97 -3.54 -7.89 -10.95
N GLY A 98 -3.70 -6.65 -11.42
CA GLY A 98 -4.73 -5.74 -10.93
C GLY A 98 -4.61 -4.33 -11.50
N SER A 99 -5.56 -3.48 -11.10
CA SER A 99 -5.69 -2.10 -11.62
C SER A 99 -4.46 -1.23 -11.40
N TRP A 100 -3.71 -1.43 -10.31
CA TRP A 100 -2.53 -0.60 -9.98
C TRP A 100 -1.31 -1.00 -10.80
N GLY A 101 -1.01 -2.30 -10.91
CA GLY A 101 0.02 -2.82 -11.82
C GLY A 101 -0.24 -2.41 -13.28
N LYS A 102 -1.52 -2.45 -13.72
CA LYS A 102 -1.90 -1.99 -15.06
C LYS A 102 -1.56 -0.51 -15.28
N LYS A 103 -1.84 0.35 -14.29
CA LYS A 103 -1.48 1.77 -14.36
C LYS A 103 0.03 1.99 -14.41
N ALA A 104 0.80 1.25 -13.61
CA ALA A 104 2.26 1.32 -13.62
C ALA A 104 2.83 0.93 -15.00
N TYR A 105 2.35 -0.18 -15.57
CA TYR A 105 2.77 -0.63 -16.90
C TYR A 105 2.34 0.36 -18.01
N THR A 106 1.11 0.89 -17.94
CA THR A 106 0.64 1.89 -18.92
C THR A 106 1.50 3.15 -18.91
N GLU A 107 1.89 3.64 -17.72
CA GLU A 107 2.77 4.81 -17.62
C GLU A 107 4.18 4.49 -18.16
N ALA A 108 4.69 3.27 -17.94
CA ALA A 108 5.95 2.83 -18.51
C ALA A 108 5.92 2.80 -20.05
N VAL A 109 4.88 2.21 -20.65
CA VAL A 109 4.67 2.18 -22.12
C VAL A 109 4.56 3.59 -22.70
N LYS A 110 3.91 4.50 -21.98
CA LYS A 110 3.83 5.91 -22.39
C LYS A 110 5.21 6.57 -22.34
N LEU A 111 5.99 6.35 -21.28
CA LEU A 111 7.32 6.94 -21.13
C LEU A 111 8.32 6.40 -22.14
N SER A 112 8.25 5.12 -22.54
CA SER A 112 9.15 4.52 -23.52
C SER A 112 9.05 5.15 -24.92
N GLN A 113 8.04 5.99 -25.17
CA GLN A 113 7.93 6.81 -26.39
C GLN A 113 8.82 8.06 -26.33
N THR A 114 9.39 8.38 -25.17
CA THR A 114 10.12 9.63 -24.90
C THR A 114 11.49 9.42 -24.27
N ILE A 115 11.71 8.30 -23.57
CA ILE A 115 12.99 7.92 -22.98
C ILE A 115 13.35 6.50 -23.43
N ASP A 116 14.65 6.21 -23.51
CA ASP A 116 15.15 4.93 -24.02
C ASP A 116 15.07 3.83 -22.96
N PHE A 117 14.14 2.88 -23.16
CA PHE A 117 14.02 1.59 -22.45
C PHE A 117 12.88 0.76 -23.07
N GLU A 118 12.79 -0.53 -22.71
CA GLU A 118 11.75 -1.44 -23.21
C GLU A 118 10.86 -1.95 -22.06
N PRO A 119 9.62 -1.45 -21.89
CA PRO A 119 8.67 -2.03 -20.96
C PRO A 119 8.08 -3.33 -21.52
N VAL A 120 8.15 -4.41 -20.74
CA VAL A 120 7.67 -5.74 -21.12
C VAL A 120 6.58 -6.21 -20.17
N LEU A 121 5.42 -6.58 -20.72
CA LEU A 121 4.38 -7.26 -19.95
C LEU A 121 4.80 -8.72 -19.72
N LEU A 122 5.22 -9.06 -18.51
CA LEU A 122 5.73 -10.39 -18.17
C LEU A 122 4.59 -11.40 -17.94
N ALA A 123 3.58 -10.98 -17.20
CA ALA A 123 2.41 -11.78 -16.87
C ALA A 123 1.22 -10.87 -16.58
N SER A 124 0.00 -11.33 -16.87
CA SER A 124 -1.23 -10.60 -16.58
C SER A 124 -2.38 -11.56 -16.29
N SER A 125 -3.29 -11.15 -15.41
CA SER A 125 -4.60 -11.80 -15.19
C SER A 125 -5.76 -10.92 -15.64
N GLU A 126 -5.51 -9.96 -16.54
CA GLU A 126 -6.52 -9.02 -17.03
C GLU A 126 -7.68 -9.70 -17.77
N ASP A 127 -7.43 -10.81 -18.46
CA ASP A 127 -8.41 -11.59 -19.21
C ASP A 127 -9.52 -12.18 -18.32
N SER A 128 -9.24 -12.40 -17.04
CA SER A 128 -10.19 -12.85 -16.02
C SER A 128 -10.63 -11.75 -15.06
N ASN A 129 -10.45 -10.48 -15.44
CA ASN A 129 -10.70 -9.32 -14.57
C ASN A 129 -9.91 -9.38 -13.25
N PHE A 130 -8.68 -9.91 -13.30
CA PHE A 130 -7.73 -9.92 -12.20
C PHE A 130 -8.16 -10.73 -10.97
N ASP A 131 -8.96 -11.78 -11.17
CA ASP A 131 -9.46 -12.67 -10.11
C ASP A 131 -8.38 -13.54 -9.43
N HIS A 132 -7.12 -13.48 -9.88
CA HIS A 132 -5.98 -14.23 -9.33
C HIS A 132 -4.64 -13.53 -9.61
N ILE A 133 -3.58 -13.97 -8.92
CA ILE A 133 -2.19 -13.63 -9.27
C ILE A 133 -1.75 -14.51 -10.45
N PRO A 134 -1.35 -13.95 -11.62
CA PRO A 134 -0.96 -14.78 -12.76
C PRO A 134 0.31 -15.57 -12.45
N ALA A 135 0.51 -16.70 -13.13
CA ALA A 135 1.79 -17.39 -13.07
C ALA A 135 2.88 -16.50 -13.67
N ILE A 136 3.97 -16.29 -12.94
CA ILE A 136 5.08 -15.44 -13.38
C ILE A 136 6.17 -16.38 -13.91
N PRO A 137 6.47 -16.36 -15.23
CA PRO A 137 7.44 -17.27 -15.80
C PRO A 137 8.86 -16.92 -15.34
N GLU A 138 9.58 -17.92 -14.82
CA GLU A 138 11.02 -17.80 -14.52
C GLU A 138 11.83 -17.75 -15.82
N ASP A 139 11.46 -18.58 -16.79
CA ASP A 139 12.07 -18.66 -18.11
C ASP A 139 11.51 -17.53 -19.00
N GLY A 140 12.27 -16.45 -19.15
CA GLY A 140 11.86 -15.32 -20.00
C GLY A 140 12.27 -13.93 -19.49
N ILE A 141 12.80 -13.87 -18.27
CA ILE A 141 13.41 -12.66 -17.73
C ILE A 141 14.85 -12.57 -18.25
N ASP A 142 15.14 -11.48 -18.96
CA ASP A 142 16.48 -11.12 -19.39
C ASP A 142 17.35 -10.82 -18.13
N PRO A 143 18.45 -11.54 -17.88
CA PRO A 143 19.29 -11.30 -16.70
C PRO A 143 19.87 -9.88 -16.62
N GLU A 144 19.92 -9.17 -17.76
CA GLU A 144 20.39 -7.79 -17.84
C GLU A 144 19.27 -6.76 -17.67
N ALA A 145 18.02 -7.19 -17.40
CA ALA A 145 16.90 -6.29 -17.17
C ALA A 145 17.13 -5.36 -15.98
N ALA A 146 16.53 -4.18 -16.03
CA ALA A 146 16.61 -3.20 -14.96
C ALA A 146 15.85 -3.65 -13.71
N TYR A 147 14.63 -4.18 -13.88
CA TYR A 147 13.80 -4.66 -12.79
C TYR A 147 12.61 -5.49 -13.27
N VAL A 148 12.00 -6.22 -12.32
CA VAL A 148 10.65 -6.78 -12.40
C VAL A 148 9.74 -6.02 -11.43
N HIS A 149 8.73 -5.34 -11.96
CA HIS A 149 7.74 -4.60 -11.18
C HIS A 149 6.56 -5.49 -10.80
N VAL A 150 6.21 -5.48 -9.52
CA VAL A 150 5.06 -6.19 -8.96
C VAL A 150 4.20 -5.26 -8.10
N THR A 151 2.90 -5.55 -8.04
CA THR A 151 2.01 -4.99 -7.02
C THR A 151 1.70 -6.08 -6.00
N THR A 152 2.16 -5.90 -4.77
CA THR A 152 2.07 -6.96 -3.73
C THR A 152 0.65 -7.11 -3.18
N ASN A 153 -0.19 -6.08 -3.29
CA ASN A 153 -1.60 -6.14 -2.91
C ASN A 153 -2.47 -5.26 -3.82
N ASN A 154 -3.34 -5.89 -4.61
CA ASN A 154 -4.29 -5.24 -5.51
C ASN A 154 -5.55 -4.82 -4.76
N THR A 155 -5.60 -3.56 -4.32
CA THR A 155 -6.66 -3.04 -3.44
C THR A 155 -8.07 -3.18 -4.00
N ILE A 156 -8.25 -3.10 -5.32
CA ILE A 156 -9.58 -3.13 -5.96
C ILE A 156 -10.05 -4.57 -6.11
N GLU A 157 -9.15 -5.42 -6.59
CA GLU A 157 -9.41 -6.82 -6.97
C GLU A 157 -9.33 -7.77 -5.76
N GLY A 158 -8.67 -7.38 -4.68
CA GLY A 158 -8.54 -8.18 -3.47
C GLY A 158 -7.51 -9.31 -3.57
N THR A 159 -6.61 -9.26 -4.55
CA THR A 159 -5.52 -10.23 -4.71
C THR A 159 -4.23 -9.74 -4.05
N SER A 160 -3.37 -10.66 -3.59
CA SER A 160 -2.09 -10.37 -2.95
C SER A 160 -1.03 -11.39 -3.33
N LEU A 161 0.19 -10.88 -3.53
CA LEU A 161 1.40 -11.65 -3.77
C LEU A 161 2.16 -11.75 -2.44
N TYR A 162 2.13 -12.94 -1.83
CA TYR A 162 2.86 -13.24 -0.59
C TYR A 162 4.26 -13.78 -0.88
N ASP A 163 4.33 -14.72 -1.82
CA ASP A 163 5.58 -15.32 -2.26
C ASP A 163 6.09 -14.59 -3.49
N LEU A 164 7.35 -14.13 -3.45
CA LEU A 164 7.96 -13.42 -4.57
C LEU A 164 8.38 -14.40 -5.69
N PRO A 165 8.29 -13.98 -6.96
CA PRO A 165 8.82 -14.78 -8.06
C PRO A 165 10.35 -14.87 -7.99
N ASP A 166 10.91 -15.97 -8.46
CA ASP A 166 12.35 -16.05 -8.75
C ASP A 166 12.64 -15.26 -10.04
N THR A 167 13.43 -14.20 -9.92
CA THR A 167 13.79 -13.29 -11.02
C THR A 167 15.23 -13.45 -11.48
N LYS A 168 15.94 -14.53 -11.08
CA LYS A 168 17.34 -14.80 -11.44
C LYS A 168 18.24 -13.58 -11.22
N ASP A 169 18.16 -13.02 -10.01
CA ASP A 169 18.89 -11.84 -9.54
C ASP A 169 18.46 -10.47 -10.12
N VAL A 170 17.52 -10.43 -11.07
CA VAL A 170 16.95 -9.14 -11.54
C VAL A 170 16.18 -8.47 -10.39
N PRO A 171 16.43 -7.18 -10.08
CA PRO A 171 15.81 -6.52 -8.94
C PRO A 171 14.28 -6.51 -8.98
N ILE A 172 13.62 -6.91 -7.89
CA ILE A 172 12.17 -6.76 -7.74
C ILE A 172 11.85 -5.35 -7.23
N VAL A 173 10.94 -4.66 -7.92
CA VAL A 173 10.38 -3.38 -7.51
C VAL A 173 8.92 -3.58 -7.12
N ALA A 174 8.55 -3.24 -5.89
CA ALA A 174 7.22 -3.52 -5.34
C ALA A 174 6.42 -2.27 -4.98
N ASP A 175 5.20 -2.18 -5.52
CA ASP A 175 4.14 -1.37 -4.91
C ASP A 175 3.61 -2.11 -3.68
N MET A 176 3.86 -1.54 -2.50
CA MET A 176 3.35 -2.04 -1.22
C MET A 176 2.35 -1.07 -0.59
N SER A 177 1.75 -0.15 -1.36
CA SER A 177 0.91 0.91 -0.80
C SER A 177 -0.19 0.38 0.14
N SER A 178 -0.83 -0.75 -0.17
CA SER A 178 -1.96 -1.28 0.60
C SER A 178 -1.61 -2.30 1.69
N ASN A 179 -0.39 -2.79 1.75
CA ASN A 179 0.01 -3.89 2.65
C ASN A 179 1.37 -3.71 3.31
N ILE A 180 2.09 -2.60 3.06
CA ILE A 180 3.28 -2.24 3.84
C ILE A 180 2.92 -2.21 5.34
N LEU A 181 3.72 -2.84 6.18
CA LEU A 181 3.46 -3.08 7.61
C LEU A 181 2.23 -3.96 7.95
N ALA A 182 1.47 -4.44 6.96
CA ALA A 182 0.38 -5.40 7.18
C ALA A 182 0.84 -6.85 7.04
N VAL A 183 1.89 -7.08 6.26
CA VAL A 183 2.50 -8.37 5.96
C VAL A 183 4.01 -8.24 6.15
N ASN A 184 4.64 -9.25 6.75
CA ASN A 184 6.07 -9.27 7.04
C ASN A 184 6.86 -9.79 5.83
N TYR A 185 7.31 -8.86 4.99
CA TYR A 185 8.21 -9.16 3.88
C TYR A 185 9.67 -8.97 4.29
N ASN A 186 10.56 -9.83 3.80
CA ASN A 186 12.00 -9.62 3.92
C ASN A 186 12.46 -8.55 2.92
N VAL A 187 12.90 -7.39 3.42
CA VAL A 187 13.25 -6.24 2.58
C VAL A 187 14.43 -6.53 1.64
N SER A 188 15.34 -7.42 2.03
CA SER A 188 16.50 -7.81 1.21
C SER A 188 16.14 -8.50 -0.10
N ASP A 189 14.92 -9.04 -0.23
CA ASP A 189 14.46 -9.69 -1.45
C ASP A 189 14.02 -8.67 -2.53
N PHE A 190 13.92 -7.38 -2.17
CA PHE A 190 13.51 -6.31 -3.07
C PHE A 190 14.69 -5.43 -3.44
N GLY A 191 14.76 -4.99 -4.69
CA GLY A 191 15.58 -3.86 -5.08
C GLY A 191 14.99 -2.54 -4.58
N MET A 192 13.68 -2.38 -4.70
CA MET A 192 12.98 -1.20 -4.23
C MET A 192 11.54 -1.50 -3.80
N ILE A 193 11.11 -0.86 -2.72
CA ILE A 193 9.72 -0.84 -2.25
C ILE A 193 9.23 0.60 -2.30
N TYR A 194 7.99 0.83 -2.72
CA TYR A 194 7.34 2.12 -2.51
C TYR A 194 5.91 1.97 -2.03
N ALA A 195 5.44 2.96 -1.27
CA ALA A 195 4.09 2.96 -0.72
C ALA A 195 3.55 4.39 -0.54
N GLY A 196 2.39 4.68 -1.12
CA GLY A 196 1.61 5.87 -0.75
C GLY A 196 1.02 5.71 0.65
N ALA A 197 1.22 6.69 1.54
CA ALA A 197 0.91 6.54 2.96
C ALA A 197 -0.59 6.38 3.27
N GLN A 198 -1.48 6.90 2.41
CA GLN A 198 -2.93 7.04 2.67
C GLN A 198 -3.71 5.75 2.89
N LYS A 199 -3.08 4.58 2.71
CA LYS A 199 -3.72 3.28 2.86
C LYS A 199 -3.40 2.66 4.22
N ASN A 200 -2.15 2.30 4.49
CA ASN A 200 -1.81 1.56 5.72
C ASN A 200 -0.86 2.29 6.68
N ILE A 201 -0.38 3.49 6.35
CA ILE A 201 0.65 4.20 7.13
C ILE A 201 0.11 5.48 7.77
N GLY A 202 -0.63 6.31 7.04
CA GLY A 202 -0.76 7.70 7.41
C GLY A 202 -1.75 8.48 6.55
N PRO A 203 -1.75 9.82 6.63
CA PRO A 203 -2.55 10.66 5.76
C PRO A 203 -2.01 10.65 4.31
N ALA A 204 -2.86 11.03 3.36
CA ALA A 204 -2.41 11.30 2.00
C ALA A 204 -1.43 12.48 1.94
N GLY A 205 -0.43 12.39 1.05
CA GLY A 205 0.57 13.43 0.83
C GLY A 205 2.02 12.99 1.03
N VAL A 206 2.25 11.83 1.67
CA VAL A 206 3.58 11.21 1.80
C VAL A 206 3.65 9.92 0.99
N THR A 207 4.77 9.71 0.32
CA THR A 207 5.16 8.46 -0.33
C THR A 207 6.44 7.98 0.32
N ILE A 208 6.46 6.74 0.78
CA ILE A 208 7.68 6.11 1.28
C ILE A 208 8.34 5.37 0.13
N VAL A 209 9.65 5.48 0.04
CA VAL A 209 10.51 4.69 -0.86
C VAL A 209 11.61 4.05 -0.02
N ILE A 210 11.83 2.75 -0.20
CA ILE A 210 12.95 2.01 0.36
C ILE A 210 13.72 1.45 -0.83
N ILE A 211 14.94 1.94 -1.09
CA ILE A 211 15.69 1.63 -2.31
C ILE A 211 17.10 1.17 -1.97
N ARG A 212 17.54 0.07 -2.58
CA ARG A 212 18.89 -0.47 -2.43
C ARG A 212 19.91 0.50 -3.04
N GLU A 213 21.01 0.76 -2.33
CA GLU A 213 21.94 1.84 -2.68
C GLU A 213 22.63 1.68 -4.05
N ASP A 214 22.84 0.45 -4.50
CA ASP A 214 23.41 0.11 -5.82
C ASP A 214 22.47 0.44 -6.99
N LEU A 215 21.17 0.62 -6.73
CA LEU A 215 20.18 0.96 -7.77
C LEU A 215 20.02 2.47 -7.99
N LEU A 216 20.51 3.26 -7.04
CA LEU A 216 20.45 4.71 -7.14
C LEU A 216 21.34 5.17 -8.31
N ASN A 217 20.80 6.04 -9.17
CA ASN A 217 21.43 6.49 -10.40
C ASN A 217 22.76 7.23 -10.17
N ASP A 218 23.72 7.03 -11.07
CA ASP A 218 24.99 7.77 -11.13
C ASP A 218 24.86 9.03 -11.99
N GLU A 219 24.18 8.89 -13.13
CA GLU A 219 23.86 9.99 -14.03
C GLU A 219 22.57 10.70 -13.59
N PRO A 220 22.48 12.03 -13.69
CA PRO A 220 21.28 12.77 -13.33
C PRO A 220 20.04 12.32 -14.10
N ALA A 221 18.92 12.16 -13.41
CA ALA A 221 17.63 11.93 -14.03
C ALA A 221 17.07 13.22 -14.67
N LEU A 222 15.90 13.13 -15.31
CA LEU A 222 15.25 14.23 -16.04
C LEU A 222 15.10 15.53 -15.22
N SER A 223 14.87 15.43 -13.91
CA SER A 223 14.69 16.56 -13.00
C SER A 223 15.11 16.18 -11.60
N SER A 224 15.69 17.12 -10.85
CA SER A 224 16.12 16.90 -9.45
C SER A 224 14.98 16.42 -8.54
N MET A 225 13.74 16.82 -8.79
CA MET A 225 12.56 16.35 -8.03
C MET A 225 12.16 14.91 -8.37
N LEU A 226 12.64 14.38 -9.48
CA LEU A 226 12.35 13.02 -9.96
C LEU A 226 13.59 12.11 -9.87
N ASP A 227 14.64 12.55 -9.18
CA ASP A 227 15.94 11.87 -9.10
C ASP A 227 16.15 11.25 -7.72
N TYR A 228 16.21 9.91 -7.62
CA TYR A 228 16.34 9.24 -6.33
C TYR A 228 17.68 9.50 -5.65
N ARG A 229 18.78 9.64 -6.41
CA ARG A 229 20.10 9.98 -5.86
C ARG A 229 20.05 11.32 -5.14
N ILE A 230 19.49 12.34 -5.79
CA ILE A 230 19.35 13.67 -5.18
C ILE A 230 18.46 13.63 -3.93
N GLN A 231 17.34 12.89 -3.97
CA GLN A 231 16.49 12.75 -2.80
C GLN A 231 17.21 12.03 -1.64
N ALA A 232 18.01 11.00 -1.94
CA ALA A 232 18.79 10.26 -0.96
C ALA A 232 19.92 11.11 -0.34
N ASP A 233 20.69 11.81 -1.17
CA ASP A 233 21.82 12.64 -0.71
C ASP A 233 21.37 13.83 0.13
N ASN A 234 20.12 14.26 -0.02
CA ASN A 234 19.50 15.31 0.78
C ASN A 234 18.61 14.77 1.90
N HIS A 235 18.62 13.47 2.18
CA HIS A 235 17.81 12.83 3.23
C HIS A 235 16.30 13.17 3.14
N SER A 236 15.75 13.18 1.93
CA SER A 236 14.36 13.61 1.62
C SER A 236 14.05 15.09 1.89
N LEU A 237 15.07 15.90 2.16
CA LEU A 237 14.97 17.33 2.43
C LEU A 237 15.55 18.15 1.26
N TYR A 238 15.43 17.70 0.01
CA TYR A 238 15.89 18.50 -1.13
C TYR A 238 15.05 19.78 -1.27
N ASN A 239 13.73 19.64 -1.20
CA ASN A 239 12.77 20.76 -1.09
C ASN A 239 11.99 20.65 0.23
N THR A 240 10.99 21.52 0.43
CA THR A 240 10.11 21.43 1.60
C THR A 240 9.29 20.12 1.55
N PRO A 241 9.46 19.21 2.52
CA PRO A 241 8.74 17.94 2.57
C PRO A 241 7.33 18.12 3.16
N PRO A 242 6.46 17.09 3.07
CA PRO A 242 5.13 17.10 3.70
C PRO A 242 5.26 16.90 5.22
N THR A 243 5.69 17.93 5.95
CA THR A 243 6.13 17.86 7.36
C THR A 243 5.12 17.18 8.28
N PHE A 244 3.85 17.60 8.25
CA PHE A 244 2.79 17.00 9.07
C PHE A 244 2.51 15.54 8.69
N GLY A 245 2.60 15.19 7.41
CA GLY A 245 2.40 13.82 6.97
C GLY A 245 3.49 12.88 7.47
N ILE A 246 4.75 13.33 7.46
CA ILE A 246 5.90 12.56 7.98
C ILE A 246 5.77 12.39 9.51
N TYR A 247 5.38 13.45 10.22
CA TYR A 247 5.05 13.38 11.64
C TYR A 247 3.96 12.35 11.94
N MET A 248 2.86 12.36 11.19
CA MET A 248 1.78 11.36 11.37
C MET A 248 2.26 9.94 11.08
N ALA A 249 3.10 9.73 10.05
CA ALA A 249 3.69 8.43 9.77
C ALA A 249 4.57 7.94 10.93
N LYS A 250 5.40 8.83 11.50
CA LYS A 250 6.20 8.53 12.71
C LYS A 250 5.32 8.03 13.86
N LEU A 251 4.23 8.72 14.16
CA LEU A 251 3.31 8.31 15.24
C LEU A 251 2.66 6.95 14.96
N VAL A 252 2.33 6.65 13.70
CA VAL A 252 1.81 5.33 13.34
C VAL A 252 2.89 4.25 13.50
N PHE A 253 4.16 4.53 13.15
CA PHE A 253 5.25 3.58 13.38
C PHE A 253 5.49 3.32 14.87
N GLU A 254 5.45 4.36 15.71
CA GLU A 254 5.48 4.21 17.18
C GLU A 254 4.35 3.27 17.64
N HIS A 255 3.13 3.49 17.13
CA HIS A 255 1.98 2.67 17.49
C HIS A 255 2.10 1.21 17.03
N VAL A 256 2.58 0.96 15.80
CA VAL A 256 2.82 -0.41 15.31
C VAL A 256 3.88 -1.10 16.16
N LYS A 257 4.93 -0.39 16.57
CA LYS A 257 5.96 -0.92 17.47
C LYS A 257 5.38 -1.29 18.84
N GLU A 258 4.56 -0.41 19.43
CA GLU A 258 3.86 -0.68 20.70
C GLU A 258 2.96 -1.93 20.64
N LEU A 259 2.38 -2.21 19.48
CA LEU A 259 1.54 -3.39 19.25
C LEU A 259 2.32 -4.68 18.97
N GLY A 260 3.65 -4.65 19.04
CA GLY A 260 4.50 -5.83 18.83
C GLY A 260 5.10 -5.95 17.43
N GLY A 261 5.06 -4.89 16.63
CA GLY A 261 5.70 -4.84 15.31
C GLY A 261 4.94 -5.56 14.19
N VAL A 262 5.58 -5.66 13.02
CA VAL A 262 4.93 -6.13 11.77
C VAL A 262 4.48 -7.59 11.87
N ALA A 263 5.24 -8.47 12.52
CA ALA A 263 4.85 -9.87 12.70
C ALA A 263 3.55 -10.02 13.51
N GLN A 264 3.36 -9.22 14.55
CA GLN A 264 2.12 -9.23 15.33
C GLN A 264 0.96 -8.59 14.53
N MET A 265 1.23 -7.55 13.73
CA MET A 265 0.23 -6.98 12.82
C MET A 265 -0.23 -7.98 11.77
N GLU A 266 0.67 -8.74 11.17
CA GLU A 266 0.30 -9.78 10.20
C GLU A 266 -0.61 -10.84 10.83
N LYS A 267 -0.28 -11.30 12.04
CA LYS A 267 -1.13 -12.26 12.77
C LYS A 267 -2.55 -11.72 12.98
N VAL A 268 -2.67 -10.46 13.44
CA VAL A 268 -3.98 -9.81 13.68
C VAL A 268 -4.73 -9.59 12.37
N ASN A 269 -4.05 -9.18 11.30
CA ASN A 269 -4.66 -8.96 9.99
C ASN A 269 -5.16 -10.27 9.38
N ARG A 270 -4.39 -11.36 9.47
CA ARG A 270 -4.82 -12.70 9.04
C ARG A 270 -6.02 -13.20 9.83
N GLN A 271 -6.09 -12.90 11.14
CA GLN A 271 -7.28 -13.22 11.94
C GLN A 271 -8.50 -12.44 11.47
N LYS A 272 -8.38 -11.11 11.30
CA LYS A 272 -9.48 -10.25 10.79
C LYS A 272 -9.98 -10.73 9.43
N SER A 273 -9.06 -10.95 8.48
CA SER A 273 -9.43 -11.38 7.14
C SER A 273 -10.00 -12.79 7.11
N GLY A 274 -9.42 -13.70 7.91
CA GLY A 274 -9.89 -15.08 8.05
C GLY A 274 -11.35 -15.14 8.50
N LEU A 275 -11.72 -14.39 9.54
CA LEU A 275 -13.12 -14.32 10.00
C LEU A 275 -14.10 -13.93 8.88
N LEU A 276 -13.74 -12.94 8.05
CA LEU A 276 -14.60 -12.50 6.95
C LEU A 276 -14.63 -13.50 5.79
N TYR A 277 -13.49 -14.05 5.40
CA TYR A 277 -13.44 -15.05 4.33
C TYR A 277 -14.14 -16.35 4.73
N ASP A 278 -13.97 -16.82 5.97
CA ASP A 278 -14.62 -18.03 6.48
C ASP A 278 -16.15 -17.89 6.45
N PHE A 279 -16.68 -16.70 6.78
CA PHE A 279 -18.12 -16.42 6.69
C PHE A 279 -18.60 -16.42 5.24
N ILE A 280 -17.86 -15.75 4.34
CA ILE A 280 -18.19 -15.71 2.90
C ILE A 280 -18.20 -17.11 2.30
N ASP A 281 -17.21 -17.94 2.63
CA ASP A 281 -17.08 -19.30 2.08
C ASP A 281 -18.15 -20.28 2.61
N GLN A 282 -18.77 -19.97 3.75
CA GLN A 282 -19.86 -20.77 4.36
C GLN A 282 -21.26 -20.30 3.93
N SER A 283 -21.36 -19.16 3.26
CA SER A 283 -22.62 -18.57 2.81
C SER A 283 -22.95 -19.01 1.38
N ASP A 284 -24.24 -19.28 1.12
CA ASP A 284 -24.75 -19.48 -0.24
C ASP A 284 -25.16 -18.13 -0.90
N PHE A 285 -25.18 -17.05 -0.12
CA PHE A 285 -25.59 -15.72 -0.55
C PHE A 285 -24.41 -14.82 -0.94
N TYR A 286 -23.32 -14.87 -0.18
CA TYR A 286 -22.12 -14.08 -0.45
C TYR A 286 -21.08 -14.88 -1.22
N SER A 287 -20.32 -14.22 -2.09
CA SER A 287 -19.14 -14.83 -2.71
C SER A 287 -18.00 -13.83 -2.87
N SER A 288 -16.76 -14.33 -2.85
CA SER A 288 -15.58 -13.53 -3.18
C SER A 288 -15.26 -13.65 -4.68
N PRO A 289 -14.96 -12.54 -5.38
CA PRO A 289 -14.51 -12.61 -6.77
C PRO A 289 -13.07 -13.11 -6.91
N VAL A 290 -12.32 -13.32 -5.81
CA VAL A 290 -10.96 -13.86 -5.85
C VAL A 290 -11.00 -15.38 -6.01
N LYS A 291 -10.53 -15.86 -7.16
CA LYS A 291 -10.64 -17.27 -7.60
C LYS A 291 -9.84 -18.24 -6.74
N ARG A 292 -8.66 -17.85 -6.27
CA ARG A 292 -7.76 -18.73 -5.50
C ARG A 292 -7.63 -18.23 -4.08
N ALA A 293 -7.93 -19.09 -3.10
CA ALA A 293 -7.84 -18.71 -1.69
C ALA A 293 -6.43 -18.24 -1.27
N ALA A 294 -5.38 -18.80 -1.88
CA ALA A 294 -3.98 -18.40 -1.64
C ALA A 294 -3.66 -16.97 -2.07
N ASP A 295 -4.44 -16.40 -3.00
CA ASP A 295 -4.23 -15.03 -3.49
C ASP A 295 -5.01 -14.00 -2.70
N ARG A 296 -5.86 -14.42 -1.76
CA ARG A 296 -6.77 -13.51 -1.04
C ARG A 296 -6.00 -12.52 -0.18
N SER A 297 -6.29 -11.23 -0.36
CA SER A 297 -5.71 -10.15 0.41
C SER A 297 -6.14 -10.16 1.86
N VAL A 298 -5.18 -9.98 2.77
CA VAL A 298 -5.45 -9.73 4.20
C VAL A 298 -6.00 -8.32 4.47
N ALA A 299 -5.82 -7.38 3.53
CA ALA A 299 -6.11 -5.97 3.73
C ALA A 299 -7.37 -5.49 3.00
N ASN A 300 -7.72 -6.08 1.85
CA ASN A 300 -8.85 -5.63 1.04
C ASN A 300 -9.67 -6.82 0.56
N ILE A 301 -10.87 -6.97 1.11
CA ILE A 301 -11.71 -8.14 0.91
C ILE A 301 -12.93 -7.74 0.10
N PRO A 302 -12.91 -7.92 -1.24
CA PRO A 302 -14.09 -7.76 -2.06
C PRO A 302 -15.01 -8.96 -1.92
N PHE A 303 -16.31 -8.69 -1.96
CA PHE A 303 -17.36 -9.70 -1.97
C PHE A 303 -18.60 -9.15 -2.65
N VAL A 304 -19.44 -10.04 -3.16
CA VAL A 304 -20.68 -9.72 -3.88
C VAL A 304 -21.85 -10.50 -3.28
N THR A 305 -23.05 -9.97 -3.48
CA THR A 305 -24.32 -10.69 -3.28
C THR A 305 -24.74 -11.38 -4.59
N PRO A 306 -25.88 -12.10 -4.65
CA PRO A 306 -26.28 -12.83 -5.87
C PRO A 306 -26.55 -11.94 -7.09
N ASN A 307 -26.82 -10.64 -6.91
CA ASN A 307 -27.05 -9.71 -8.02
C ASN A 307 -26.81 -8.24 -7.63
N ALA A 308 -26.74 -7.36 -8.63
CA ALA A 308 -26.44 -5.94 -8.44
C ALA A 308 -27.52 -5.15 -7.66
N ASP A 309 -28.77 -5.60 -7.66
CA ASP A 309 -29.84 -4.95 -6.88
C ASP A 309 -29.65 -5.23 -5.39
N LEU A 310 -29.27 -6.45 -5.03
CA LEU A 310 -28.90 -6.83 -3.67
C LEU A 310 -27.59 -6.18 -3.22
N ASP A 311 -26.60 -6.01 -4.10
CA ASP A 311 -25.40 -5.24 -3.77
C ASP A 311 -25.76 -3.79 -3.41
N LYS A 312 -26.70 -3.19 -4.15
CA LYS A 312 -27.17 -1.82 -3.90
C LYS A 312 -27.93 -1.74 -2.57
N ALA A 313 -28.82 -2.69 -2.30
CA ALA A 313 -29.57 -2.79 -1.05
C ALA A 313 -28.63 -2.96 0.16
N PHE A 314 -27.65 -3.88 0.06
CA PHE A 314 -26.63 -4.10 1.09
C PHE A 314 -25.86 -2.82 1.38
N ASN A 315 -25.34 -2.15 0.34
CA ASN A 315 -24.56 -0.92 0.51
C ASN A 315 -25.36 0.21 1.17
N GLN A 316 -26.66 0.31 0.88
CA GLN A 316 -27.52 1.29 1.52
C GLN A 316 -27.75 0.94 3.00
N ALA A 317 -28.18 -0.30 3.29
CA ALA A 317 -28.43 -0.76 4.65
C ALA A 317 -27.16 -0.70 5.52
N ALA A 318 -26.01 -1.06 4.95
CA ALA A 318 -24.71 -1.00 5.62
C ALA A 318 -24.34 0.45 5.98
N ASP A 319 -24.56 1.41 5.06
CA ASP A 319 -24.31 2.83 5.34
C ASP A 319 -25.22 3.36 6.47
N GLU A 320 -26.50 3.01 6.44
CA GLU A 320 -27.48 3.36 7.47
C GLU A 320 -27.16 2.74 8.83
N ALA A 321 -26.59 1.53 8.85
CA ALA A 321 -26.14 0.82 10.05
C ALA A 321 -24.77 1.27 10.60
N GLY A 322 -24.07 2.18 9.90
CA GLY A 322 -22.80 2.76 10.35
C GLY A 322 -21.54 2.10 9.77
N PHE A 323 -21.68 1.16 8.83
CA PHE A 323 -20.58 0.59 8.05
C PHE A 323 -20.29 1.46 6.82
N LYS A 324 -19.50 2.51 7.04
CA LYS A 324 -19.21 3.53 6.03
C LYS A 324 -18.15 3.05 5.03
N ASN A 325 -18.30 3.51 3.78
CA ASN A 325 -17.34 3.29 2.70
C ASN A 325 -17.08 1.80 2.35
N ILE A 326 -18.06 0.92 2.58
CA ILE A 326 -17.95 -0.50 2.22
C ILE A 326 -18.27 -0.78 0.74
N LYS A 327 -18.81 0.20 0.01
CA LYS A 327 -19.10 0.06 -1.42
C LYS A 327 -17.85 -0.28 -2.22
N GLY A 328 -17.95 -1.35 -3.01
CA GLY A 328 -16.89 -1.80 -3.89
C GLY A 328 -16.54 -0.76 -4.96
N HIS A 329 -15.35 -0.89 -5.54
CA HIS A 329 -14.92 0.03 -6.59
C HIS A 329 -15.80 -0.14 -7.84
N ARG A 330 -16.10 0.97 -8.53
CA ARG A 330 -17.00 1.01 -9.69
C ARG A 330 -16.65 0.03 -10.83
N SER A 331 -15.39 -0.39 -10.94
CA SER A 331 -14.94 -1.32 -11.97
C SER A 331 -15.21 -2.79 -11.65
N VAL A 332 -15.46 -3.12 -10.38
CA VAL A 332 -15.70 -4.50 -9.91
C VAL A 332 -17.13 -4.67 -9.39
N GLY A 333 -17.75 -3.61 -8.85
CA GLY A 333 -19.07 -3.69 -8.23
C GLY A 333 -19.01 -4.22 -6.80
N GLY A 334 -20.15 -4.67 -6.27
CA GLY A 334 -20.24 -5.29 -4.95
C GLY A 334 -19.82 -4.42 -3.77
N MET A 335 -19.19 -5.10 -2.81
CA MET A 335 -18.68 -4.56 -1.57
C MET A 335 -17.18 -4.79 -1.48
N ARG A 336 -16.51 -4.03 -0.63
CA ARG A 336 -15.11 -4.23 -0.25
C ARG A 336 -14.87 -3.75 1.17
N ALA A 337 -14.53 -4.69 2.06
CA ALA A 337 -14.07 -4.40 3.39
C ALA A 337 -12.55 -4.16 3.39
N SER A 338 -12.10 -2.94 3.69
CA SER A 338 -10.66 -2.64 3.84
C SER A 338 -10.26 -2.72 5.31
N LEU A 339 -9.46 -3.72 5.67
CA LEU A 339 -9.13 -4.13 7.02
C LEU A 339 -7.68 -3.79 7.39
N TYR A 340 -7.21 -2.62 6.99
CA TYR A 340 -5.88 -2.07 7.30
C TYR A 340 -5.52 -2.17 8.79
N ASN A 341 -4.23 -1.97 9.14
CA ASN A 341 -3.72 -2.19 10.51
C ASN A 341 -4.55 -1.48 11.58
N ALA A 342 -4.99 -0.25 11.31
CA ALA A 342 -5.78 0.56 12.24
C ALA A 342 -7.26 0.14 12.34
N PHE A 343 -7.75 -0.74 11.46
CA PHE A 343 -9.12 -1.22 11.49
C PHE A 343 -9.31 -2.27 12.61
N PRO A 344 -10.26 -2.05 13.54
CA PRO A 344 -10.46 -2.91 14.72
C PRO A 344 -11.12 -4.24 14.34
N ILE A 345 -10.84 -5.30 15.12
CA ILE A 345 -11.46 -6.62 14.92
C ILE A 345 -12.96 -6.59 15.23
N GLU A 346 -13.37 -5.77 16.19
CA GLU A 346 -14.76 -5.53 16.57
C GLU A 346 -15.59 -4.99 15.40
N GLY A 347 -14.95 -4.27 14.47
CA GLY A 347 -15.60 -3.81 13.23
C GLY A 347 -15.85 -4.95 12.24
N VAL A 348 -15.00 -5.98 12.22
CA VAL A 348 -15.21 -7.19 11.43
C VAL A 348 -16.34 -8.02 12.03
N GLU A 349 -16.32 -8.24 13.34
CA GLU A 349 -17.37 -8.99 14.05
C GLU A 349 -18.75 -8.33 13.90
N ALA A 350 -18.82 -7.00 14.00
CA ALA A 350 -20.05 -6.25 13.75
C ALA A 350 -20.53 -6.38 12.30
N LEU A 351 -19.60 -6.37 11.32
CA LEU A 351 -19.95 -6.59 9.92
C LEU A 351 -20.49 -7.99 9.69
N LEU A 352 -19.92 -9.03 10.32
CA LEU A 352 -20.41 -10.40 10.20
C LEU A 352 -21.83 -10.57 10.75
N ALA A 353 -22.14 -9.95 11.89
CA ALA A 353 -23.49 -9.94 12.43
C ALA A 353 -24.48 -9.28 11.45
N PHE A 354 -24.10 -8.12 10.90
CA PHE A 354 -24.90 -7.43 9.89
C PHE A 354 -25.09 -8.25 8.60
N MET A 355 -24.03 -8.89 8.10
CA MET A 355 -24.10 -9.75 6.91
C MET A 355 -25.04 -10.92 7.13
N LYS A 356 -24.99 -11.54 8.30
CA LYS A 356 -25.90 -12.63 8.66
C LYS A 356 -27.36 -12.17 8.66
N ASP A 357 -27.67 -11.06 9.33
CA ASP A 357 -29.04 -10.53 9.38
C ASP A 357 -29.54 -10.15 7.98
N PHE A 358 -28.68 -9.52 7.16
CA PHE A 358 -29.03 -9.14 5.78
C PHE A 358 -29.32 -10.37 4.90
N GLU A 359 -28.52 -11.42 5.01
CA GLU A 359 -28.73 -12.69 4.32
C GLU A 359 -30.07 -13.33 4.73
N GLU A 360 -30.37 -13.42 6.04
CA GLU A 360 -31.65 -13.98 6.54
C GLU A 360 -32.88 -13.21 6.03
N GLU A 361 -32.77 -11.90 5.82
CA GLU A 361 -33.86 -11.05 5.30
C GLU A 361 -34.07 -11.17 3.77
N HIS A 362 -33.07 -11.64 3.02
CA HIS A 362 -33.04 -11.59 1.55
C HIS A 362 -32.80 -12.94 0.86
N GLN A 363 -32.77 -14.04 1.61
CA GLN A 363 -32.71 -15.41 1.09
C GLN A 363 -33.97 -15.87 0.37
#